data_AF-A0A2P6TMK3-F1
#
_entry.id   AF-A0A2P6TMK3-F1
#
_cell.length_a   1.000
_cell.length_b   1.000
_cell.length_c   1.000
_cell.angle_alpha   90.00
_cell.angle_beta   90.00
_cell.angle_gamma   90.00
#
_symmetry.space_group_name_H-M   'P 1'
#
loop_
_entity.id
_entity.type
_entity.pdbx_description
1 polymer ?
#
loop_
_entity_poly.entity_id
_entity_poly.type
_entity_poly.pdbx_seq_one_letter_code
_entity_poly.pdbx_strand_id
1 'polypeptide(L)'
;MGKIIRTRRDRRDLQRRLFVAAVASFVAINVYILLRPTATASGVLEHLPTQAGEGAHRYRQTELASIDEAAAAAEEAVAAVAASGTAGGAAAPKCNVWVWCGQYSGCTGNRVHRECWLKRADNLNPAAPQGGRSAGSGWVSGAIYTKAEKDAALAKKAAADKAEADYLEGLKRNDSLPLVYLDVEIKQRKAGRIEMVLFTDVSPRSAENFRQLCTGESGTVPNEPGREGAGRKRHFKGAYFYRIIDQFIDQTGVETESVFGGQFKDDPGGLQLKHDRKGLLSMANMGPNTNTAHFSIMIGPAPHLNGHYTIFGQVVSGFDVVDAINALSKGKPDNTATAADGAQIVDSGQLRKGTIVPDLKAGL
;
A
#
# COMPACT_ATOMS: atom_id res chain seq x y z
N MET A 1 5.09 37.06 -39.66
CA MET A 1 3.81 37.62 -39.14
C MET A 1 2.86 36.47 -38.86
N GLY A 2 2.34 36.36 -37.64
CA GLY A 2 1.41 35.30 -37.26
C GLY A 2 1.17 35.26 -35.74
N LYS A 3 0.57 36.33 -35.19
CA LYS A 3 0.20 36.42 -33.77
C LYS A 3 -1.03 35.53 -33.53
N ILE A 4 -0.89 34.48 -32.71
CA ILE A 4 -2.03 33.73 -32.17
C ILE A 4 -2.53 34.45 -30.91
N ILE A 5 -3.53 35.31 -31.09
CA ILE A 5 -4.29 35.89 -29.97
C ILE A 5 -5.39 34.90 -29.60
N ARG A 6 -5.17 34.06 -28.58
CA ARG A 6 -6.24 33.24 -27.96
C ARG A 6 -7.10 34.16 -27.10
N THR A 7 -8.29 34.50 -27.58
CA THR A 7 -9.24 35.33 -26.81
C THR A 7 -9.85 34.55 -25.65
N ARG A 8 -10.28 35.24 -24.58
CA ARG A 8 -10.99 34.64 -23.43
C ARG A 8 -12.26 33.85 -23.82
N ARG A 9 -12.80 34.08 -25.02
CA ARG A 9 -13.98 33.40 -25.56
C ARG A 9 -13.67 31.95 -25.95
N ASP A 10 -12.49 31.71 -26.55
CA ASP A 10 -12.01 30.36 -26.92
C ASP A 10 -11.79 29.44 -25.71
N ARG A 11 -11.30 29.98 -24.58
CA ARG A 11 -11.09 29.17 -23.37
C ARG A 11 -12.41 28.69 -22.76
N ARG A 12 -13.49 29.50 -22.83
CA ARG A 12 -14.80 29.08 -22.32
C ARG A 12 -15.46 28.05 -23.23
N ASP A 13 -15.29 28.17 -24.54
CA ASP A 13 -15.78 27.15 -25.48
C ASP A 13 -15.00 25.84 -25.36
N LEU A 14 -13.67 25.90 -25.13
CA LEU A 14 -12.87 24.70 -24.86
C LEU A 14 -13.25 24.06 -23.52
N GLN A 15 -13.47 24.85 -22.47
CA GLN A 15 -13.93 24.34 -21.18
C GLN A 15 -15.35 23.77 -21.24
N ARG A 16 -16.27 24.39 -22.00
CA ARG A 16 -17.61 23.84 -22.24
C ARG A 16 -17.56 22.55 -23.04
N ARG A 17 -16.72 22.46 -24.08
CA ARG A 17 -16.52 21.24 -24.86
C ARG A 17 -15.89 20.11 -24.03
N LEU A 18 -14.92 20.43 -23.17
CA LEU A 18 -14.31 19.46 -22.25
C LEU A 18 -15.29 19.03 -21.15
N PHE A 19 -16.13 19.92 -20.63
CA PHE A 19 -17.16 19.59 -19.65
C PHE A 19 -18.29 18.76 -20.27
N VAL A 20 -18.74 19.09 -21.48
CA VAL A 20 -19.72 18.28 -22.23
C VAL A 20 -19.14 16.93 -22.60
N ALA A 21 -17.85 16.84 -22.98
CA ALA A 21 -17.17 15.57 -23.21
C ALA A 21 -17.02 14.75 -21.92
N ALA A 22 -16.68 15.37 -20.79
CA ALA A 22 -16.55 14.68 -19.50
C ALA A 22 -17.91 14.20 -18.97
N VAL A 23 -18.97 15.00 -19.10
CA VAL A 23 -20.34 14.59 -18.75
C VAL A 23 -20.85 13.53 -19.73
N ALA A 24 -20.57 13.63 -21.02
CA ALA A 24 -20.89 12.58 -21.99
C ALA A 24 -20.11 11.29 -21.72
N SER A 25 -18.86 11.35 -21.25
CA SER A 25 -18.10 10.18 -20.81
C SER A 25 -18.60 9.63 -19.49
N PHE A 26 -19.03 10.46 -18.53
CA PHE A 26 -19.60 9.98 -17.26
C PHE A 26 -21.00 9.37 -17.44
N VAL A 27 -21.82 9.96 -18.33
CA VAL A 27 -23.11 9.40 -18.74
C VAL A 27 -22.86 8.15 -19.58
N ALA A 28 -21.89 8.12 -20.50
CA ALA A 28 -21.54 6.92 -21.24
C ALA A 28 -21.03 5.82 -20.32
N ILE A 29 -20.21 6.10 -19.31
CA ILE A 29 -19.72 5.10 -18.34
C ILE A 29 -20.87 4.57 -17.47
N ASN A 30 -21.76 5.44 -16.97
CA ASN A 30 -22.92 4.99 -16.18
C ASN A 30 -23.97 4.28 -17.03
N VAL A 31 -24.15 4.69 -18.29
CA VAL A 31 -25.00 4.01 -19.27
C VAL A 31 -24.35 2.69 -19.73
N TYR A 32 -23.03 2.58 -19.79
CA TYR A 32 -22.31 1.32 -20.07
C TYR A 32 -22.38 0.34 -18.90
N ILE A 33 -22.48 0.84 -17.66
CA ILE A 33 -22.75 0.03 -16.47
C ILE A 33 -24.22 -0.45 -16.44
N LEU A 34 -25.16 0.38 -16.92
CA LEU A 34 -26.60 0.06 -16.92
C LEU A 34 -27.10 -0.66 -18.19
N LEU A 35 -26.35 -0.63 -19.29
CA LEU A 35 -26.65 -1.27 -20.57
C LEU A 35 -25.58 -2.30 -20.97
N ARG A 36 -24.96 -2.99 -20.01
CA ARG A 36 -24.48 -4.33 -20.36
C ARG A 36 -25.73 -5.10 -20.79
N PRO A 37 -25.79 -5.63 -22.04
CA PRO A 37 -26.62 -6.79 -22.25
C PRO A 37 -26.23 -7.76 -21.15
N THR A 38 -27.19 -8.49 -20.59
CA THR A 38 -26.87 -9.79 -20.00
C THR A 38 -26.10 -10.54 -21.08
N ALA A 39 -24.78 -10.43 -21.08
CA ALA A 39 -23.91 -11.35 -21.76
C ALA A 39 -24.19 -12.63 -21.01
N THR A 40 -25.19 -13.36 -21.47
CA THR A 40 -25.34 -14.77 -21.18
C THR A 40 -23.97 -15.33 -21.48
N ALA A 41 -23.21 -15.62 -20.44
CA ALA A 41 -22.01 -16.41 -20.56
C ALA A 41 -22.53 -17.79 -20.98
N SER A 42 -22.75 -17.98 -22.29
CA SER A 42 -23.05 -19.26 -22.89
C SER A 42 -21.79 -20.14 -22.85
N GLY A 43 -21.25 -20.35 -21.66
CA GLY A 43 -20.30 -21.40 -21.36
C GLY A 43 -21.09 -22.51 -20.69
N VAL A 44 -21.21 -23.65 -21.37
CA VAL A 44 -21.84 -24.85 -20.81
C VAL A 44 -21.06 -25.25 -19.56
N LEU A 45 -21.73 -25.28 -18.41
CA LEU A 45 -21.16 -25.79 -17.17
C LEU A 45 -20.99 -27.31 -17.29
N GLU A 46 -19.79 -27.78 -17.57
CA GLU A 46 -19.51 -29.20 -17.67
C GLU A 46 -19.12 -29.77 -16.30
N HIS A 47 -19.83 -30.79 -15.82
CA HIS A 47 -19.47 -31.53 -14.61
C HIS A 47 -18.36 -32.55 -14.94
N LEU A 48 -17.19 -32.39 -14.34
CA LEU A 48 -16.05 -33.27 -14.59
C LEU A 48 -15.94 -34.36 -13.51
N PRO A 49 -15.58 -35.60 -13.87
CA PRO A 49 -15.39 -36.67 -12.90
C PRO A 49 -14.23 -36.35 -11.94
N THR A 50 -14.43 -36.65 -10.65
CA THR A 50 -13.40 -36.56 -9.61
C THR A 50 -12.31 -37.60 -9.86
N GLN A 51 -11.03 -37.19 -9.83
CA GLN A 51 -9.95 -38.17 -9.71
C GLN A 51 -10.00 -38.78 -8.30
N ALA A 52 -9.83 -40.09 -8.21
CA ALA A 52 -9.90 -40.83 -6.95
C ALA A 52 -8.93 -40.24 -5.92
N GLY A 53 -9.47 -39.76 -4.80
CA GLY A 53 -8.70 -39.21 -3.67
C GLY A 53 -8.95 -37.73 -3.35
N GLU A 54 -9.58 -36.96 -4.24
CA GLU A 54 -9.95 -35.57 -3.96
C GLU A 54 -11.48 -35.44 -3.88
N GLY A 55 -12.03 -35.23 -2.68
CA GLY A 55 -13.47 -35.04 -2.44
C GLY A 55 -14.04 -33.71 -2.98
N ALA A 56 -13.70 -33.32 -4.21
CA ALA A 56 -14.04 -32.01 -4.78
C ALA A 56 -14.78 -32.14 -6.13
N HIS A 57 -16.05 -31.74 -6.18
CA HIS A 57 -16.80 -31.60 -7.43
C HIS A 57 -16.23 -30.45 -8.26
N ARG A 58 -16.00 -30.69 -9.56
CA ARG A 58 -15.34 -29.75 -10.47
C ARG A 58 -16.30 -29.38 -11.60
N TYR A 59 -16.38 -28.08 -11.86
CA TYR A 59 -17.15 -27.51 -12.97
C TYR A 59 -16.26 -26.61 -13.80
N ARG A 60 -16.45 -26.63 -15.12
CA ARG A 60 -15.64 -25.91 -16.11
C ARG A 60 -16.46 -24.84 -16.82
N GLN A 61 -15.87 -23.67 -17.03
CA GLN A 61 -16.38 -22.63 -17.92
C GLN A 61 -15.25 -22.07 -18.80
N THR A 62 -15.50 -21.94 -20.10
CA THR A 62 -14.49 -21.66 -21.14
C THR A 62 -14.40 -20.16 -21.48
N GLU A 63 -13.17 -19.70 -21.76
CA GLU A 63 -12.83 -18.40 -22.37
C GLU A 63 -13.15 -17.12 -21.58
N LEU A 64 -12.48 -16.92 -20.44
CA LEU A 64 -12.57 -15.68 -19.66
C LEU A 64 -11.36 -14.75 -19.92
N ALA A 65 -11.59 -13.45 -20.11
CA ALA A 65 -10.56 -12.47 -20.44
C ALA A 65 -10.02 -11.73 -19.20
N SER A 66 -10.72 -11.72 -18.07
CA SER A 66 -10.31 -11.02 -16.84
C SER A 66 -10.70 -11.74 -15.53
N ILE A 67 -10.12 -11.27 -14.42
CA ILE A 67 -10.45 -11.71 -13.05
C ILE A 67 -11.91 -11.41 -12.70
N ASP A 68 -12.39 -10.23 -13.08
CA ASP A 68 -13.77 -9.79 -12.81
C ASP A 68 -14.77 -10.64 -13.61
N GLU A 69 -14.44 -10.99 -14.84
CA GLU A 69 -15.23 -11.93 -15.65
C GLU A 69 -15.22 -13.33 -15.04
N ALA A 70 -14.07 -13.83 -14.57
CA ALA A 70 -13.99 -15.13 -13.93
C ALA A 70 -14.80 -15.21 -12.63
N ALA A 71 -14.79 -14.14 -11.84
CA ALA A 71 -15.61 -14.03 -10.63
C ALA A 71 -17.11 -13.97 -10.97
N ALA A 72 -17.51 -13.14 -11.94
CA ALA A 72 -18.91 -13.03 -12.35
C ALA A 72 -19.45 -14.33 -12.95
N ALA A 73 -18.64 -15.01 -13.77
CA ALA A 73 -19.01 -16.25 -14.42
C ALA A 73 -19.11 -17.41 -13.39
N ALA A 74 -18.25 -17.43 -12.37
CA ALA A 74 -18.35 -18.35 -11.24
C ALA A 74 -19.62 -18.10 -10.40
N GLU A 75 -20.00 -16.84 -10.17
CA GLU A 75 -21.25 -16.47 -9.48
C GLU A 75 -22.48 -16.97 -10.26
N GLU A 76 -22.51 -16.77 -11.58
CA GLU A 76 -23.58 -17.25 -12.48
C GLU A 76 -23.66 -18.79 -12.52
N ALA A 77 -22.51 -19.46 -12.60
CA ALA A 77 -22.41 -20.92 -12.58
C ALA A 77 -22.98 -21.53 -11.29
N VAL A 78 -22.66 -20.97 -10.12
CA VAL A 78 -23.21 -21.44 -8.85
C VAL A 78 -24.71 -21.17 -8.75
N ALA A 79 -25.18 -20.03 -9.25
CA ALA A 79 -26.61 -19.72 -9.32
C ALA A 79 -27.37 -20.71 -10.23
N ALA A 80 -26.79 -21.09 -11.37
CA ALA A 80 -27.37 -22.08 -12.28
C ALA A 80 -27.47 -23.48 -11.65
N VAL A 81 -26.43 -23.93 -10.93
CA VAL A 81 -26.42 -25.21 -10.18
C VAL A 81 -27.45 -25.20 -9.05
N ALA A 82 -27.63 -24.07 -8.37
CA ALA A 82 -28.65 -23.92 -7.33
C ALA A 82 -30.08 -23.93 -7.90
N ALA A 83 -30.28 -23.37 -9.09
CA ALA A 83 -31.57 -23.34 -9.78
C ALA A 83 -31.94 -24.69 -10.42
N SER A 84 -30.95 -25.48 -10.85
CA SER A 84 -31.16 -26.79 -11.48
C SER A 84 -31.49 -27.93 -10.51
N GLY A 85 -32.16 -27.60 -9.38
CA GLY A 85 -32.45 -28.49 -8.25
C GLY A 85 -32.50 -29.97 -8.64
N THR A 86 -31.54 -30.74 -8.15
CA THR A 86 -31.37 -32.14 -8.51
C THR A 86 -32.62 -32.93 -8.16
N ALA A 87 -33.38 -33.30 -9.20
CA ALA A 87 -34.24 -34.46 -9.20
C ALA A 87 -33.35 -35.69 -8.92
N GLY A 88 -33.31 -36.12 -7.66
CA GLY A 88 -32.54 -37.30 -7.23
C GLY A 88 -31.67 -37.08 -5.99
N GLY A 89 -32.28 -36.79 -4.84
CA GLY A 89 -31.83 -37.24 -3.50
C GLY A 89 -30.46 -36.82 -2.93
N ALA A 90 -29.51 -36.28 -3.69
CA ALA A 90 -28.21 -35.83 -3.19
C ALA A 90 -28.11 -34.31 -3.28
N ALA A 91 -27.99 -33.64 -2.13
CA ALA A 91 -27.80 -32.19 -2.08
C ALA A 91 -26.56 -31.80 -2.88
N ALA A 92 -26.72 -30.87 -3.84
CA ALA A 92 -25.62 -30.39 -4.65
C ALA A 92 -24.48 -29.85 -3.74
N PRO A 93 -23.22 -30.26 -3.98
CA PRO A 93 -22.08 -29.81 -3.20
C PRO A 93 -21.88 -28.31 -3.43
N LYS A 94 -21.95 -27.53 -2.35
CA LYS A 94 -21.78 -26.07 -2.36
C LYS A 94 -20.33 -25.72 -2.73
N CYS A 95 -20.03 -25.56 -4.02
CA CYS A 95 -18.79 -24.95 -4.46
C CYS A 95 -18.78 -23.47 -4.04
N ASN A 96 -17.68 -23.02 -3.45
CA ASN A 96 -17.56 -21.67 -2.90
C ASN A 96 -16.19 -21.03 -3.16
N VAL A 97 -15.38 -21.63 -4.03
CA VAL A 97 -14.12 -21.07 -4.51
C VAL A 97 -14.00 -21.32 -6.00
N TRP A 98 -13.58 -20.31 -6.75
CA TRP A 98 -13.19 -20.43 -8.14
C TRP A 98 -11.68 -20.29 -8.29
N VAL A 99 -11.14 -20.98 -9.29
CA VAL A 99 -9.72 -20.94 -9.65
C VAL A 99 -9.62 -20.71 -11.15
N TRP A 100 -8.75 -19.77 -11.55
CA TRP A 100 -8.56 -19.38 -12.93
C TRP A 100 -7.08 -19.29 -13.25
N CYS A 101 -6.70 -19.82 -14.41
CA CYS A 101 -5.35 -19.68 -14.94
C CYS A 101 -5.31 -18.54 -15.98
N GLY A 102 -4.92 -17.35 -15.54
CA GLY A 102 -4.83 -16.17 -16.40
C GLY A 102 -3.53 -16.08 -17.22
N GLN A 103 -2.48 -16.80 -16.83
CA GLN A 103 -1.17 -16.83 -17.52
C GLN A 103 -0.85 -18.24 -17.99
N TYR A 104 -0.43 -18.38 -19.25
CA TYR A 104 -0.14 -19.68 -19.86
C TYR A 104 0.89 -20.51 -19.09
N SER A 105 1.91 -19.84 -18.53
CA SER A 105 2.97 -20.46 -17.72
C SER A 105 2.52 -20.96 -16.35
N GLY A 106 1.33 -20.57 -15.89
CA GLY A 106 0.77 -20.96 -14.59
C GLY A 106 -0.11 -22.20 -14.62
N CYS A 107 -0.47 -22.68 -15.81
CA CYS A 107 -1.43 -23.77 -15.97
C CYS A 107 -0.69 -25.11 -15.93
N THR A 108 -1.00 -25.96 -14.95
CA THR A 108 -0.39 -27.30 -14.80
C THR A 108 -1.45 -28.39 -14.68
N GLY A 109 -1.13 -29.61 -15.15
CA GLY A 109 -2.05 -30.74 -15.16
C GLY A 109 -3.12 -30.66 -16.27
N ASN A 110 -4.32 -31.18 -16.00
CA ASN A 110 -5.45 -31.23 -16.96
C ASN A 110 -6.25 -29.91 -17.07
N ARG A 111 -5.68 -28.77 -16.65
CA ARG A 111 -6.41 -27.49 -16.54
C ARG A 111 -5.93 -26.53 -17.62
N VAL A 112 -6.85 -26.05 -18.46
CA VAL A 112 -6.51 -25.21 -19.62
C VAL A 112 -6.49 -23.73 -19.25
N HIS A 113 -5.68 -22.95 -19.96
CA HIS A 113 -5.60 -21.49 -19.85
C HIS A 113 -6.97 -20.85 -20.08
N ARG A 114 -7.29 -19.81 -19.30
CA ARG A 114 -8.57 -19.07 -19.32
C ARG A 114 -9.83 -19.84 -18.92
N GLU A 115 -9.68 -20.97 -18.26
CA GLU A 115 -10.82 -21.71 -17.72
C GLU A 115 -11.03 -21.47 -16.24
N CYS A 116 -12.31 -21.33 -15.85
CA CYS A 116 -12.72 -21.22 -14.47
C CYS A 116 -13.09 -22.59 -13.91
N TRP A 117 -12.54 -22.91 -12.74
CA TRP A 117 -12.74 -24.17 -12.03
C TRP A 117 -13.34 -23.93 -10.65
N LEU A 118 -14.48 -24.55 -10.37
CA LEU A 118 -15.13 -24.45 -9.07
C LEU A 118 -14.65 -25.56 -8.11
N LYS A 119 -14.42 -25.20 -6.85
CA LYS A 119 -14.10 -26.11 -5.73
C LYS A 119 -14.82 -25.68 -4.45
N ARG A 120 -14.85 -26.57 -3.46
CA ARG A 120 -15.32 -26.29 -2.10
C ARG A 120 -14.15 -26.08 -1.14
N ALA A 121 -14.26 -25.10 -0.24
CA ALA A 121 -13.32 -24.84 0.83
C ALA A 121 -14.07 -24.40 2.10
N ASP A 122 -13.70 -24.94 3.25
CA ASP A 122 -14.43 -24.67 4.50
C ASP A 122 -13.95 -23.39 5.23
N ASN A 123 -12.79 -22.84 4.86
CA ASN A 123 -12.19 -21.65 5.49
C ASN A 123 -11.94 -20.54 4.45
N LEU A 124 -12.97 -19.76 4.14
CA LEU A 124 -12.86 -18.61 3.21
C LEU A 124 -12.33 -17.36 3.94
N ASN A 125 -11.46 -16.59 3.28
CA ASN A 125 -11.02 -15.29 3.79
C ASN A 125 -11.94 -14.17 3.26
N PRO A 126 -12.85 -13.61 4.09
CA PRO A 126 -13.83 -12.61 3.65
C PRO A 126 -13.21 -11.26 3.26
N ALA A 127 -11.90 -11.05 3.48
CA ALA A 127 -11.22 -9.79 3.18
C ALA A 127 -10.86 -9.60 1.69
N ALA A 128 -11.02 -10.62 0.85
CA ALA A 128 -10.72 -10.55 -0.59
C ALA A 128 -11.89 -11.06 -1.45
N PRO A 129 -13.04 -10.37 -1.44
CA PRO A 129 -14.26 -10.88 -2.05
C PRO A 129 -14.23 -11.00 -3.58
N GLN A 130 -13.32 -10.26 -4.24
CA GLN A 130 -13.06 -10.36 -5.68
C GLN A 130 -12.04 -11.45 -6.08
N GLY A 131 -11.45 -12.15 -5.11
CA GLY A 131 -10.32 -13.03 -5.36
C GLY A 131 -9.00 -12.29 -5.64
N GLY A 132 -7.92 -13.06 -5.68
CA GLY A 132 -6.57 -12.50 -5.84
C GLY A 132 -5.56 -13.55 -6.28
N ARG A 133 -4.41 -13.06 -6.72
CA ARG A 133 -3.27 -13.90 -7.06
C ARG A 133 -2.39 -14.06 -5.82
N SER A 134 -2.12 -15.29 -5.41
CA SER A 134 -1.11 -15.54 -4.38
C SER A 134 0.29 -15.26 -4.94
N ALA A 135 1.16 -14.64 -4.15
CA ALA A 135 2.55 -14.38 -4.53
C ALA A 135 3.24 -15.70 -4.98
N GLY A 136 3.89 -15.69 -6.14
CA GLY A 136 4.55 -16.88 -6.72
C GLY A 136 3.62 -17.89 -7.41
N SER A 137 2.29 -17.74 -7.30
CA SER A 137 1.33 -18.60 -7.99
C SER A 137 0.97 -18.03 -9.36
N GLY A 138 0.95 -18.85 -10.41
CA GLY A 138 0.36 -18.50 -11.71
C GLY A 138 -1.18 -18.47 -11.69
N TRP A 139 -1.77 -18.88 -10.57
CA TRP A 139 -3.21 -19.01 -10.39
C TRP A 139 -3.81 -17.76 -9.73
N VAL A 140 -4.98 -17.38 -10.22
CA VAL A 140 -5.89 -16.47 -9.53
C VAL A 140 -6.98 -17.33 -8.90
N SER A 141 -7.30 -17.06 -7.65
CA SER A 141 -8.44 -17.72 -7.00
C SER A 141 -9.28 -16.70 -6.26
N GLY A 142 -10.58 -16.91 -6.23
CA GLY A 142 -11.51 -16.13 -5.44
C GLY A 142 -12.55 -17.00 -4.77
N ALA A 143 -13.09 -16.51 -3.69
CA ALA A 143 -14.20 -17.15 -3.03
C ALA A 143 -15.52 -16.64 -3.62
N ILE A 144 -16.52 -17.50 -3.67
CA ILE A 144 -17.87 -17.17 -4.14
C ILE A 144 -18.66 -16.80 -2.90
N TYR A 145 -19.02 -15.53 -2.83
CA TYR A 145 -19.84 -14.95 -1.78
C TYR A 145 -21.25 -14.76 -2.32
N THR A 146 -22.26 -14.88 -1.45
CA THR A 146 -23.57 -14.31 -1.78
C THR A 146 -23.43 -12.81 -2.00
N LYS A 147 -24.33 -12.22 -2.80
CA LYS A 147 -24.35 -10.76 -3.00
C LYS A 147 -24.33 -9.99 -1.67
N ALA A 148 -25.08 -10.47 -0.68
CA ALA A 148 -25.11 -9.87 0.65
C ALA A 148 -23.76 -9.95 1.39
N GLU A 149 -23.05 -11.08 1.32
CA GLU A 149 -21.71 -11.23 1.94
C GLU A 149 -20.65 -10.38 1.24
N LYS A 150 -20.70 -10.30 -0.10
CA LYS A 150 -19.81 -9.44 -0.90
C LYS A 150 -20.04 -7.96 -0.59
N ASP A 151 -21.30 -7.53 -0.60
CA ASP A 151 -21.70 -6.16 -0.28
C ASP A 151 -21.28 -5.80 1.17
N ALA A 152 -21.46 -6.71 2.13
CA ALA A 152 -21.02 -6.51 3.51
C ALA A 152 -19.49 -6.41 3.65
N ALA A 153 -18.73 -7.25 2.94
CA ALA A 153 -17.26 -7.22 2.95
C ALA A 153 -16.71 -5.93 2.32
N LEU A 154 -17.27 -5.50 1.18
CA LEU A 154 -16.92 -4.25 0.53
C LEU A 154 -17.29 -3.04 1.40
N ALA A 155 -18.47 -3.04 2.03
CA ALA A 155 -18.88 -2.00 2.96
C ALA A 155 -17.94 -1.92 4.18
N LYS A 156 -17.53 -3.06 4.74
CA LYS A 156 -16.56 -3.12 5.84
C LYS A 156 -15.19 -2.57 5.42
N LYS A 157 -14.71 -2.94 4.22
CA LYS A 157 -13.46 -2.41 3.68
C LYS A 157 -13.55 -0.89 3.47
N ALA A 158 -14.61 -0.42 2.82
CA ALA A 158 -14.82 1.01 2.58
C ALA A 158 -14.91 1.81 3.89
N ALA A 159 -15.55 1.25 4.93
CA ALA A 159 -15.59 1.88 6.25
C ALA A 159 -14.20 1.95 6.91
N ALA A 160 -13.38 0.90 6.78
CA ALA A 160 -12.01 0.89 7.29
C ALA A 160 -11.11 1.90 6.54
N ASP A 161 -11.17 1.90 5.20
CA ASP A 161 -10.43 2.85 4.36
C ASP A 161 -10.83 4.30 4.69
N LYS A 162 -12.14 4.55 4.90
CA LYS A 162 -12.64 5.87 5.31
C LYS A 162 -12.14 6.25 6.69
N ALA A 163 -12.19 5.34 7.67
CA ALA A 163 -11.72 5.61 9.03
C ALA A 163 -10.22 5.93 9.06
N GLU A 164 -9.42 5.23 8.24
CA GLU A 164 -8.00 5.52 8.06
C GLU A 164 -7.78 6.90 7.43
N ALA A 165 -8.52 7.24 6.36
CA ALA A 165 -8.44 8.55 5.74
C ALA A 165 -8.81 9.69 6.71
N ASP A 166 -9.90 9.53 7.46
CA ASP A 166 -10.34 10.50 8.47
C ASP A 166 -9.27 10.66 9.59
N TYR A 167 -8.64 9.57 10.02
CA TYR A 167 -7.56 9.59 11.01
C TYR A 167 -6.33 10.36 10.51
N LEU A 168 -5.86 10.06 9.29
CA LEU A 168 -4.71 10.71 8.68
C LEU A 168 -4.98 12.20 8.42
N GLU A 169 -6.19 12.55 7.99
CA GLU A 169 -6.61 13.93 7.84
C GLU A 169 -6.67 14.65 9.20
N GLY A 170 -7.17 13.99 10.25
CA GLY A 170 -7.16 14.48 11.62
C GLY A 170 -5.74 14.80 12.11
N LEU A 171 -4.79 13.90 11.91
CA LEU A 171 -3.37 14.13 12.21
C LEU A 171 -2.81 15.31 11.39
N LYS A 172 -3.08 15.34 10.09
CA LYS A 172 -2.60 16.40 9.20
C LYS A 172 -3.10 17.78 9.64
N ARG A 173 -4.35 17.88 10.10
CA ARG A 173 -4.96 19.12 10.61
C ARG A 173 -4.58 19.47 12.05
N ASN A 174 -3.93 18.58 12.78
CA ASN A 174 -3.57 18.82 14.17
C ASN A 174 -2.39 19.79 14.30
N ASP A 175 -2.69 21.04 14.64
CA ASP A 175 -1.69 22.11 14.71
C ASP A 175 -0.71 22.00 15.89
N SER A 176 -0.99 21.14 16.87
CA SER A 176 -0.06 20.88 17.97
C SER A 176 1.09 19.96 17.59
N LEU A 177 0.98 19.21 16.48
CA LEU A 177 2.01 18.29 16.03
C LEU A 177 2.81 18.87 14.85
N PRO A 178 4.15 18.73 14.86
CA PRO A 178 4.98 19.12 13.73
C PRO A 178 4.59 18.37 12.45
N LEU A 179 4.57 19.09 11.33
CA LEU A 179 4.41 18.52 9.99
C LEU A 179 5.70 18.76 9.21
N VAL A 180 6.32 17.69 8.74
CA VAL A 180 7.58 17.70 7.97
C VAL A 180 7.39 17.03 6.62
N TYR A 181 8.34 17.23 5.71
CA TYR A 181 8.29 16.65 4.38
C TYR A 181 9.65 16.14 3.89
N LEU A 182 9.57 15.18 2.97
CA LEU A 182 10.69 14.68 2.15
C LEU A 182 10.26 14.71 0.68
N ASP A 183 11.03 15.41 -0.16
CA ASP A 183 10.90 15.32 -1.61
C ASP A 183 11.84 14.24 -2.13
N VAL A 184 11.31 13.30 -2.90
CA VAL A 184 12.03 12.11 -3.33
C VAL A 184 12.18 12.08 -4.85
N GLU A 185 13.37 11.70 -5.30
CA GLU A 185 13.63 11.25 -6.66
C GLU A 185 13.92 9.76 -6.69
N ILE A 186 13.43 9.07 -7.72
CA ILE A 186 13.76 7.67 -8.00
C ILE A 186 14.45 7.63 -9.36
N LYS A 187 15.70 7.15 -9.39
CA LYS A 187 16.53 7.09 -10.60
C LYS A 187 16.57 8.44 -11.33
N GLN A 188 16.83 9.51 -10.57
CA GLN A 188 16.92 10.91 -11.04
C GLN A 188 15.63 11.45 -11.67
N ARG A 189 14.47 10.87 -11.33
CA ARG A 189 13.16 11.40 -11.71
C ARG A 189 12.37 11.73 -10.47
N LYS A 190 11.72 12.89 -10.45
CA LYS A 190 10.83 13.32 -9.38
C LYS A 190 9.73 12.29 -9.15
N ALA A 191 9.75 11.66 -7.98
CA ALA A 191 8.74 10.71 -7.55
C ALA A 191 7.59 11.46 -6.84
N GLY A 192 7.93 12.42 -5.98
CA GLY A 192 6.95 13.29 -5.32
C GLY A 192 7.37 13.68 -3.91
N ARG A 193 6.39 14.14 -3.13
CA ARG A 193 6.55 14.58 -1.75
C ARG A 193 5.87 13.61 -0.79
N ILE A 194 6.56 13.23 0.27
CA ILE A 194 6.02 12.54 1.44
C ILE A 194 5.85 13.58 2.55
N GLU A 195 4.65 13.68 3.12
CA GLU A 195 4.39 14.54 4.29
C GLU A 195 4.12 13.65 5.51
N MET A 196 4.73 14.01 6.65
CA MET A 196 4.65 13.22 7.87
C MET A 196 4.39 14.10 9.08
N VAL A 197 3.53 13.61 9.97
CA VAL A 197 3.30 14.19 11.29
C VAL A 197 4.19 13.48 12.31
N LEU A 198 4.80 14.25 13.22
CA LEU A 198 5.67 13.72 14.28
C LEU A 198 4.93 13.73 15.63
N PHE A 199 5.04 12.65 16.39
CA PHE A 199 4.36 12.45 17.67
C PHE A 199 5.20 12.99 18.83
N THR A 200 5.26 14.31 18.96
CA THR A 200 6.05 15.00 19.99
C THR A 200 5.55 14.76 21.42
N ASP A 201 4.32 14.31 21.59
CA ASP A 201 3.70 13.97 22.86
C ASP A 201 4.18 12.61 23.42
N VAL A 202 4.35 11.60 22.57
CA VAL A 202 4.74 10.25 22.98
C VAL A 202 6.20 9.92 22.70
N SER A 203 6.81 10.57 21.71
CA SER A 203 8.19 10.33 21.25
C SER A 203 8.96 11.63 21.01
N PRO A 204 9.11 12.49 22.04
CA PRO A 204 9.63 13.83 21.86
C PRO A 204 11.10 13.86 21.38
N ARG A 205 11.97 12.95 21.85
CA ARG A 205 13.39 12.94 21.42
C ARG A 205 13.52 12.53 19.96
N SER A 206 12.85 11.46 19.59
CA SER A 206 12.85 10.93 18.22
C SER A 206 12.23 11.92 17.24
N ALA A 207 11.10 12.53 17.62
CA ALA A 207 10.44 13.57 16.83
C ALA A 207 11.34 14.79 16.61
N GLU A 208 12.00 15.30 17.67
CA GLU A 208 12.86 16.47 17.54
C GLU A 208 14.13 16.18 16.74
N ASN A 209 14.75 15.01 16.95
CA ASN A 209 15.88 14.56 16.15
C ASN A 209 15.52 14.51 14.67
N PHE A 210 14.40 13.88 14.33
CA PHE A 210 13.93 13.78 12.95
C PHE A 210 13.60 15.15 12.34
N ARG A 211 12.92 16.02 13.08
CA ARG A 211 12.55 17.37 12.63
C ARG A 211 13.78 18.22 12.31
N GLN A 212 14.77 18.17 13.20
CA GLN A 212 16.03 18.90 13.00
C GLN A 212 16.84 18.34 11.82
N LEU A 213 16.84 17.01 11.60
CA LEU A 213 17.45 16.41 10.41
C LEU A 213 16.68 16.73 9.11
N CYS A 214 15.38 16.99 9.17
CA CYS A 214 14.62 17.48 8.02
C CYS A 214 15.04 18.89 7.61
N THR A 215 15.26 19.79 8.58
CA THR A 215 15.56 21.21 8.35
C THR A 215 17.06 21.53 8.24
N GLY A 216 17.90 20.68 8.84
CA GLY A 216 19.33 20.86 9.04
C GLY A 216 19.74 22.05 9.92
N GLU A 217 18.85 22.52 10.79
CA GLU A 217 19.16 23.63 11.71
C GLU A 217 20.26 23.28 12.74
N SER A 218 20.53 21.99 12.99
CA SER A 218 21.62 21.52 13.87
C SER A 218 23.02 21.62 13.23
N GLY A 219 23.12 22.11 11.99
CA GLY A 219 24.38 22.31 11.30
C GLY A 219 25.12 21.01 10.97
N THR A 220 26.45 21.04 11.12
CA THR A 220 27.34 19.90 10.84
C THR A 220 27.75 19.20 12.12
N VAL A 221 28.02 17.90 12.04
CA VAL A 221 28.74 17.19 13.09
C VAL A 221 30.12 17.83 13.25
N PRO A 222 30.54 18.21 14.47
CA PRO A 222 31.89 18.73 14.71
C PRO A 222 32.96 17.80 14.12
N ASN A 223 33.97 18.39 13.49
CA ASN A 223 35.03 17.65 12.80
C ASN A 223 36.09 17.14 13.80
N GLU A 224 35.64 16.32 14.75
CA GLU A 224 36.45 15.76 15.82
C GLU A 224 36.64 14.25 15.59
N PRO A 225 37.84 13.69 15.80
CA PRO A 225 38.07 12.25 15.69
C PRO A 225 37.14 11.44 16.59
N GLY A 226 36.61 10.32 16.07
CA GLY A 226 35.74 9.42 16.83
C GLY A 226 34.25 9.76 16.79
N ARG A 227 33.83 10.85 16.13
CA ARG A 227 32.42 11.17 15.92
C ARG A 227 31.89 10.56 14.63
N GLU A 228 30.74 9.90 14.72
CA GLU A 228 30.04 9.38 13.55
C GLU A 228 29.62 10.51 12.63
N GLY A 229 30.13 10.50 11.40
CA GLY A 229 29.85 11.52 10.40
C GLY A 229 30.53 12.87 10.66
N ALA A 230 31.68 12.91 11.34
CA ALA A 230 32.49 14.12 11.53
C ALA A 230 32.61 14.97 10.24
N GLY A 231 32.30 16.26 10.34
CA GLY A 231 32.31 17.21 9.21
C GLY A 231 31.13 17.10 8.25
N ARG A 232 30.22 16.13 8.41
CA ARG A 232 29.03 15.97 7.56
C ARG A 232 27.87 16.81 8.09
N LYS A 233 26.96 17.20 7.20
CA LYS A 233 25.74 17.94 7.52
C LYS A 233 24.72 17.01 8.17
N ARG A 234 24.08 17.44 9.26
CA ARG A 234 22.93 16.77 9.85
C ARG A 234 21.66 17.15 9.09
N HIS A 235 21.51 16.66 7.86
CA HIS A 235 20.39 17.02 6.98
C HIS A 235 20.01 15.86 6.04
N PHE A 236 18.72 15.52 5.89
CA PHE A 236 18.27 14.39 5.08
C PHE A 236 18.45 14.58 3.56
N LYS A 237 18.35 15.80 3.04
CA LYS A 237 18.76 16.11 1.65
C LYS A 237 20.08 15.47 1.25
N GLY A 238 20.03 14.64 0.22
CA GLY A 238 21.13 13.85 -0.31
C GLY A 238 21.13 12.40 0.14
N ALA A 239 20.40 12.05 1.20
CA ALA A 239 20.32 10.69 1.72
C ALA A 239 19.59 9.75 0.77
N TYR A 240 20.03 8.50 0.72
CA TYR A 240 19.42 7.43 -0.05
C TYR A 240 18.68 6.46 0.85
N PHE A 241 17.57 5.92 0.35
CA PHE A 241 16.96 4.73 0.93
C PHE A 241 17.88 3.54 0.67
N TYR A 242 18.69 3.21 1.66
CA TYR A 242 19.76 2.22 1.52
C TYR A 242 19.31 0.79 1.82
N ARG A 243 18.13 0.60 2.42
CA ARG A 243 17.57 -0.72 2.71
C ARG A 243 16.06 -0.71 2.55
N ILE A 244 15.61 -1.30 1.44
CA ILE A 244 14.21 -1.41 1.06
C ILE A 244 13.86 -2.90 1.03
N ILE A 245 12.82 -3.31 1.75
CA ILE A 245 12.35 -4.70 1.82
C ILE A 245 10.87 -4.73 1.44
N ASP A 246 10.52 -5.49 0.41
CA ASP A 246 9.14 -5.57 -0.11
C ASP A 246 8.15 -5.93 1.02
N GLN A 247 7.04 -5.20 1.10
CA GLN A 247 5.97 -5.40 2.09
C GLN A 247 6.39 -5.26 3.56
N PHE A 248 7.58 -4.73 3.85
CA PHE A 248 8.08 -4.61 5.22
C PHE A 248 8.47 -3.17 5.59
N ILE A 249 9.63 -2.71 5.13
CA ILE A 249 10.18 -1.39 5.48
C ILE A 249 10.93 -0.74 4.34
N ASP A 250 10.86 0.59 4.31
CA ASP A 250 11.76 1.45 3.54
C ASP A 250 12.62 2.24 4.52
N GLN A 251 13.89 1.85 4.65
CA GLN A 251 14.82 2.39 5.62
C GLN A 251 15.81 3.36 4.97
N THR A 252 16.03 4.49 5.63
CA THR A 252 16.91 5.57 5.20
C THR A 252 17.50 6.30 6.42
N GLY A 253 18.36 7.27 6.17
CA GLY A 253 19.00 8.07 7.20
C GLY A 253 20.21 8.82 6.70
N VAL A 254 20.79 9.63 7.57
CA VAL A 254 22.07 10.28 7.32
C VAL A 254 23.14 9.51 8.08
N GLU A 255 24.28 9.25 7.44
CA GLU A 255 25.45 8.63 8.10
C GLU A 255 26.15 9.66 9.02
N THR A 256 25.44 10.05 10.08
CA THR A 256 25.84 10.97 11.14
C THR A 256 25.26 10.50 12.47
N GLU A 257 25.89 10.89 13.56
CA GLU A 257 25.26 10.85 14.88
C GLU A 257 23.95 11.66 14.96
N SER A 258 23.19 11.50 16.05
CA SER A 258 21.98 12.28 16.30
C SER A 258 22.27 13.78 16.46
N VAL A 259 21.21 14.59 16.45
CA VAL A 259 21.31 16.03 16.71
C VAL A 259 21.73 16.37 18.15
N PHE A 260 21.64 15.38 19.04
CA PHE A 260 22.03 15.50 20.45
C PHE A 260 23.52 15.18 20.68
N GLY A 261 24.20 14.62 19.68
CA GLY A 261 25.55 14.06 19.81
C GLY A 261 25.50 12.57 20.18
N GLY A 262 26.19 11.73 19.41
CA GLY A 262 26.14 10.28 19.56
C GLY A 262 24.72 9.68 19.41
N GLN A 263 24.50 8.60 20.16
CA GLN A 263 23.23 7.86 20.25
C GLN A 263 22.30 8.43 21.33
N PHE A 264 20.99 8.22 21.21
CA PHE A 264 20.02 8.62 22.23
C PHE A 264 19.04 7.50 22.60
N LYS A 265 18.49 7.63 23.82
CA LYS A 265 17.57 6.67 24.46
C LYS A 265 16.24 6.57 23.72
N ASP A 266 15.63 5.39 23.78
CA ASP A 266 14.29 5.16 23.24
C ASP A 266 13.26 6.03 23.98
N ASP A 267 12.25 6.52 23.27
CA ASP A 267 11.11 7.18 23.91
C ASP A 267 10.10 6.12 24.41
N PRO A 268 9.81 6.04 25.73
CA PRO A 268 8.96 4.99 26.28
C PRO A 268 7.52 5.02 25.76
N GLY A 269 6.99 6.21 25.40
CA GLY A 269 5.66 6.34 24.82
C GLY A 269 5.59 5.70 23.43
N GLY A 270 6.57 5.97 22.58
CA GLY A 270 6.68 5.34 21.26
C GLY A 270 6.91 3.82 21.30
N LEU A 271 7.59 3.30 22.33
CA LEU A 271 7.76 1.84 22.51
C LEU A 271 6.44 1.12 22.87
N GLN A 272 5.48 1.83 23.46
CA GLN A 272 4.16 1.27 23.81
C GLN A 272 3.24 1.13 22.59
N LEU A 273 3.46 1.95 21.55
CA LEU A 273 2.74 1.88 20.29
C LEU A 273 3.03 0.57 19.54
N LYS A 274 2.17 0.23 18.58
CA LYS A 274 2.25 -1.00 17.80
C LYS A 274 2.54 -0.69 16.34
N HIS A 275 3.44 -1.44 15.72
CA HIS A 275 3.72 -1.41 14.30
C HIS A 275 2.61 -2.18 13.57
N ASP A 276 1.42 -1.61 13.52
CA ASP A 276 0.18 -2.28 13.11
C ASP A 276 -0.38 -1.77 11.78
N ARG A 277 0.22 -0.73 11.20
CA ARG A 277 -0.24 -0.10 9.95
C ARG A 277 0.90 0.48 9.12
N LYS A 278 0.60 0.75 7.86
CA LYS A 278 1.49 1.38 6.89
C LYS A 278 1.67 2.87 7.22
N GLY A 279 2.84 3.40 6.87
CA GLY A 279 3.19 4.81 7.01
C GLY A 279 3.66 5.22 8.40
N LEU A 280 3.68 4.32 9.38
CA LEU A 280 4.32 4.61 10.67
C LEU A 280 5.82 4.89 10.46
N LEU A 281 6.35 5.87 11.18
CA LEU A 281 7.78 6.15 11.24
C LEU A 281 8.37 5.47 12.48
N SER A 282 9.42 4.68 12.27
CA SER A 282 10.07 3.90 13.33
C SER A 282 11.58 4.21 13.35
N MET A 283 12.14 4.48 14.52
CA MET A 283 13.59 4.69 14.65
C MET A 283 14.34 3.40 14.33
N ALA A 284 15.41 3.49 13.54
CA ALA A 284 16.31 2.38 13.35
C ALA A 284 17.46 2.46 14.36
N ASN A 285 17.72 1.37 15.07
CA ASN A 285 18.73 1.28 16.11
C ASN A 285 19.56 -0.01 15.97
N MET A 286 20.64 -0.12 16.75
CA MET A 286 21.51 -1.29 16.86
C MET A 286 21.28 -2.05 18.18
N GLY A 287 20.05 -1.96 18.71
CA GLY A 287 19.68 -2.42 20.04
C GLY A 287 19.08 -1.30 20.90
N PRO A 288 18.58 -1.62 22.10
CA PRO A 288 17.89 -0.66 22.96
C PRO A 288 18.74 0.59 23.23
N ASN A 289 18.12 1.77 23.16
CA ASN A 289 18.73 3.07 23.44
C ASN A 289 19.90 3.49 22.54
N THR A 290 19.95 2.98 21.30
CA THR A 290 21.03 3.27 20.34
C THR A 290 20.57 4.06 19.11
N ASN A 291 19.56 4.92 19.27
CA ASN A 291 18.99 5.68 18.16
C ASN A 291 19.95 6.77 17.65
N THR A 292 20.05 6.96 16.33
CA THR A 292 20.86 8.01 15.70
C THR A 292 20.06 8.77 14.63
N ALA A 293 20.58 8.95 13.41
CA ALA A 293 19.93 9.65 12.29
C ALA A 293 19.28 8.70 11.27
N HIS A 294 18.99 7.45 11.67
CA HIS A 294 18.37 6.43 10.82
C HIS A 294 16.92 6.14 11.23
N PHE A 295 16.05 5.93 10.24
CA PHE A 295 14.64 5.62 10.45
C PHE A 295 14.08 4.71 9.34
N SER A 296 12.94 4.10 9.61
CA SER A 296 12.18 3.29 8.67
C SER A 296 10.77 3.83 8.49
N ILE A 297 10.26 3.80 7.26
CA ILE A 297 8.84 3.94 6.95
C ILE A 297 8.26 2.53 6.86
N MET A 298 7.22 2.25 7.66
CA MET A 298 6.56 0.95 7.63
C MET A 298 5.70 0.80 6.38
N ILE A 299 5.83 -0.34 5.68
CA ILE A 299 5.03 -0.66 4.49
C ILE A 299 3.83 -1.56 4.84
N GLY A 300 3.94 -2.29 5.95
CA GLY A 300 2.86 -3.09 6.51
C GLY A 300 3.04 -3.36 8.01
N PRO A 301 2.11 -4.11 8.63
CA PRO A 301 2.20 -4.49 10.04
C PRO A 301 3.44 -5.34 10.33
N ALA A 302 4.18 -4.99 11.39
CA ALA A 302 5.40 -5.68 11.83
C ALA A 302 5.43 -5.86 13.35
N PRO A 303 4.57 -6.73 13.92
CA PRO A 303 4.43 -6.86 15.37
C PRO A 303 5.70 -7.33 16.09
N HIS A 304 6.64 -7.95 15.38
CA HIS A 304 7.94 -8.36 15.91
C HIS A 304 8.87 -7.18 16.25
N LEU A 305 8.56 -5.95 15.81
CA LEU A 305 9.29 -4.73 16.15
C LEU A 305 8.75 -4.04 17.41
N ASN A 306 7.59 -4.46 17.92
CA ASN A 306 6.91 -3.81 19.05
C ASN A 306 7.78 -3.86 20.32
N GLY A 307 7.91 -2.72 21.00
CA GLY A 307 8.71 -2.60 22.22
C GLY A 307 10.23 -2.57 22.00
N HIS A 308 10.70 -2.70 20.75
CA HIS A 308 12.13 -2.68 20.40
C HIS A 308 12.55 -1.45 19.60
N TYR A 309 11.61 -0.86 18.84
CA TYR A 309 11.86 0.30 17.99
C TYR A 309 10.80 1.37 18.29
N THR A 310 11.25 2.60 18.53
CA THR A 310 10.38 3.72 18.88
C THR A 310 9.60 4.21 17.66
N ILE A 311 8.27 4.13 17.74
CA ILE A 311 7.37 4.80 16.78
C ILE A 311 7.28 6.28 17.13
N PHE A 312 7.58 7.15 16.18
CA PHE A 312 7.68 8.59 16.43
C PHE A 312 6.88 9.47 15.47
N GLY A 313 6.17 8.89 14.51
CA GLY A 313 5.35 9.65 13.57
C GLY A 313 4.57 8.79 12.59
N GLN A 314 3.89 9.46 11.66
CA GLN A 314 3.02 8.84 10.65
C GLN A 314 3.04 9.66 9.36
N VAL A 315 3.18 8.97 8.22
CA VAL A 315 2.94 9.53 6.88
C VAL A 315 1.47 9.87 6.75
N VAL A 316 1.18 11.11 6.35
CA VAL A 316 -0.18 11.65 6.16
C VAL A 316 -0.47 12.05 4.71
N SER A 317 0.53 12.06 3.84
CA SER A 317 0.40 12.32 2.40
C SER A 317 1.60 11.75 1.65
N GLY A 318 1.41 11.40 0.37
CA GLY A 318 2.49 10.86 -0.47
C GLY A 318 2.68 9.35 -0.38
N PHE A 319 1.62 8.60 -0.06
CA PHE A 319 1.68 7.13 0.00
C PHE A 319 2.02 6.48 -1.34
N ASP A 320 1.67 7.13 -2.45
CA ASP A 320 2.08 6.74 -3.80
C ASP A 320 3.61 6.80 -3.99
N VAL A 321 4.27 7.78 -3.39
CA VAL A 321 5.73 7.90 -3.38
C VAL A 321 6.34 6.78 -2.52
N VAL A 322 5.78 6.53 -1.34
CA VAL A 322 6.20 5.42 -0.46
C VAL A 322 6.06 4.08 -1.19
N ASP A 323 4.94 3.83 -1.87
CA ASP A 323 4.75 2.62 -2.67
C ASP A 323 5.75 2.52 -3.83
N ALA A 324 6.06 3.63 -4.48
CA ALA A 324 7.04 3.66 -5.57
C ALA A 324 8.46 3.35 -5.09
N ILE A 325 8.84 3.78 -3.88
CA ILE A 325 10.12 3.42 -3.25
C ILE A 325 10.14 1.92 -2.96
N ASN A 326 9.13 1.39 -2.26
CA ASN A 326 9.10 -0.03 -1.91
C ASN A 326 9.09 -0.95 -3.15
N ALA A 327 8.39 -0.53 -4.22
CA ALA A 327 8.35 -1.27 -5.48
C ALA A 327 9.74 -1.50 -6.13
N LEU A 328 10.78 -0.77 -5.71
CA LEU A 328 12.16 -1.00 -6.18
C LEU A 328 12.73 -2.35 -5.77
N SER A 329 12.25 -2.95 -4.68
CA SER A 329 12.71 -4.26 -4.19
C SER A 329 11.96 -5.43 -4.84
N LYS A 330 10.82 -5.17 -5.46
CA LYS A 330 9.96 -6.20 -6.04
C LYS A 330 10.64 -6.95 -7.17
N GLY A 331 10.68 -8.29 -7.06
CA GLY A 331 11.25 -9.17 -8.09
C GLY A 331 12.78 -9.24 -8.11
N LYS A 332 13.44 -8.72 -7.07
CA LYS A 332 14.89 -8.85 -6.85
C LYS A 332 15.23 -10.02 -5.94
N PRO A 333 16.51 -10.45 -5.89
CA PRO A 333 16.98 -11.37 -4.87
C PRO A 333 16.56 -10.90 -3.47
N ASP A 334 16.00 -11.84 -2.70
CA ASP A 334 15.46 -11.63 -1.36
C ASP A 334 14.36 -10.57 -1.22
N ASN A 335 13.80 -10.10 -2.36
CA ASN A 335 12.89 -8.95 -2.43
C ASN A 335 13.44 -7.72 -1.69
N THR A 336 14.72 -7.43 -1.93
CA THR A 336 15.42 -6.29 -1.34
C THR A 336 15.97 -5.33 -2.40
N ALA A 337 16.07 -4.05 -2.03
CA ALA A 337 16.73 -3.00 -2.81
C ALA A 337 17.65 -2.17 -1.91
N THR A 338 18.66 -1.55 -2.52
CA THR A 338 19.73 -0.82 -1.84
C THR A 338 19.85 0.61 -2.37
N ALA A 339 20.79 1.39 -1.83
CA ALA A 339 21.04 2.76 -2.31
C ALA A 339 21.33 2.83 -3.83
N ALA A 340 21.90 1.76 -4.41
CA ALA A 340 22.17 1.65 -5.85
C ALA A 340 20.91 1.72 -6.73
N ASP A 341 19.72 1.51 -6.14
CA ASP A 341 18.44 1.57 -6.84
C ASP A 341 17.89 2.99 -6.99
N GLY A 342 18.54 3.95 -6.34
CA GLY A 342 18.43 5.37 -6.69
C GLY A 342 17.20 6.08 -6.13
N ALA A 343 16.60 5.60 -5.04
CA ALA A 343 15.64 6.39 -4.26
C ALA A 343 16.40 7.34 -3.32
N GLN A 344 16.32 8.63 -3.61
CA GLN A 344 17.05 9.69 -2.91
C GLN A 344 16.12 10.79 -2.42
N ILE A 345 16.37 11.28 -1.22
CA ILE A 345 15.74 12.49 -0.68
C ILE A 345 16.47 13.70 -1.29
N VAL A 346 15.80 14.46 -2.14
CA VAL A 346 16.38 15.62 -2.84
C VAL A 346 16.07 16.95 -2.17
N ASP A 347 15.04 16.98 -1.33
CA ASP A 347 14.75 18.10 -0.44
C ASP A 347 14.02 17.62 0.82
N SER A 348 14.13 18.37 1.90
CA SER A 348 13.44 18.07 3.14
C SER A 348 13.23 19.33 3.96
N GLY A 349 12.26 19.32 4.86
CA GLY A 349 12.07 20.44 5.76
C GLY A 349 10.81 20.32 6.61
N GLN A 350 10.42 21.45 7.19
CA GLN A 350 9.27 21.56 8.07
C GLN A 350 8.20 22.48 7.45
N LEU A 351 6.97 22.00 7.41
CA LEU A 351 5.79 22.74 6.94
C LEU A 351 5.03 23.40 8.09
N ARG A 352 4.95 22.73 9.25
CA ARG A 352 4.29 23.25 10.45
C ARG A 352 5.14 22.98 11.68
N LYS A 353 5.27 23.99 12.55
CA LYS A 353 6.10 23.93 13.75
C LYS A 353 5.60 22.91 14.79
N GLY A 354 4.29 22.86 15.02
CA GLY A 354 3.72 22.16 16.17
C GLY A 354 3.92 22.94 17.48
N THR A 355 3.48 22.36 18.58
CA THR A 355 3.75 22.85 19.93
C THR A 355 5.22 22.60 20.27
N ILE A 356 5.87 23.60 20.87
CA ILE A 356 7.25 23.49 21.33
C ILE A 356 7.28 22.48 22.48
N VAL A 357 8.10 21.43 22.37
CA VAL A 357 8.46 20.57 23.51
C VAL A 357 9.63 21.24 24.23
N PRO A 358 9.47 21.74 25.47
CA PRO A 358 10.56 22.36 26.20
C PRO A 358 11.63 21.32 26.55
N ASP A 359 12.89 21.75 26.42
CA ASP A 359 14.10 21.17 27.01
C ASP A 359 14.28 19.64 26.94
N LEU A 360 14.49 19.13 25.72
CA LEU A 360 14.89 17.73 25.50
C LEU A 360 16.35 17.44 25.87
N LYS A 361 17.15 18.46 26.20
CA LYS A 361 18.54 18.29 26.63
C LYS A 361 18.64 17.85 28.09
N ALA A 362 17.62 18.10 28.91
CA ALA A 362 17.61 17.83 30.35
C ALA A 362 17.56 16.34 30.75
N GLY A 363 17.80 15.39 29.83
CA GLY A 363 17.78 13.97 30.14
C GLY A 363 18.47 13.07 29.11
N LEU A 364 19.49 13.60 28.41
CA LEU A 364 20.42 12.82 27.60
C LEU A 364 21.26 11.90 28.51
#